data_AF-A0A3D6BUV7-F1
#
_entry.id   AF-A0A3D6BUV7-F1
#
_cell.length_a   1.000
_cell.length_b   1.000
_cell.length_c   1.000
_cell.angle_alpha   90.00
_cell.angle_beta   90.00
_cell.angle_gamma   90.00
#
_symmetry.space_group_name_H-M   'P 1'
#
loop_
_entity.id
_entity.type
_entity.pdbx_description
1 polymer ?
#
loop_
_entity_poly.entity_id
_entity_poly.type
_entity_poly.pdbx_seq_one_letter_code
_entity_poly.pdbx_strand_id
1 'polypeptide(L)'
;HVIDGYETFDVYQINTNTIELYNPYNDTSYFLRGYQRATFDYDYVFYDNIHYFLQEYEALEKVYTSPTGDINEFDNENYLQFLAGGNDSEFRSSQDVGVGNPDNIYWDYTGVYGVNNVSGNMYLKTLSLNYDYYGSEFFELSVENDALIRLFHTASGTTYEFAGRGYIQYMKTAEGKKTESPKMRKFKNERKENPRENTRV
;
A
#
# COMPACT_ATOMS: atom_id res chain seq x y z
N HIS A 1 4.74 7.54 29.75
CA HIS A 1 6.02 7.43 29.00
C HIS A 1 6.74 8.78 29.09
N VAL A 2 8.05 8.82 29.35
CA VAL A 2 8.80 10.09 29.57
C VAL A 2 8.90 10.93 28.28
N ILE A 3 8.80 10.29 27.11
CA ILE A 3 8.97 10.94 25.80
C ILE A 3 7.63 11.30 25.16
N ASP A 4 6.61 10.44 25.29
CA ASP A 4 5.31 10.62 24.60
C ASP A 4 4.15 10.96 25.54
N GLY A 5 4.42 11.17 26.84
CA GLY A 5 3.40 11.39 27.85
C GLY A 5 2.69 10.10 28.30
N TYR A 6 1.62 10.24 29.09
CA TYR A 6 0.75 9.13 29.45
C TYR A 6 -0.54 9.25 28.66
N GLU A 7 -0.74 8.32 27.72
CA GLU A 7 -2.04 8.15 27.07
C GLU A 7 -2.90 7.25 27.94
N THR A 8 -4.15 7.64 28.15
CA THR A 8 -5.12 6.83 28.88
C THR A 8 -6.34 6.63 28.02
N PHE A 9 -6.86 5.41 28.04
CA PHE A 9 -8.00 5.02 27.22
C PHE A 9 -9.15 4.58 28.12
N ASP A 10 -10.35 5.00 27.80
CA ASP A 10 -11.56 4.35 28.28
C ASP A 10 -11.81 3.11 27.43
N VAL A 11 -12.01 1.96 28.09
CA VAL A 11 -12.17 0.67 27.42
C VAL A 11 -13.63 0.27 27.45
N TYR A 12 -14.20 0.06 26.26
CA TYR A 12 -15.59 -0.40 26.12
C TYR A 12 -15.62 -1.74 25.40
N GLN A 13 -16.35 -2.70 25.96
CA GLN A 13 -16.70 -3.91 25.23
C GLN A 13 -17.84 -3.59 24.27
N ILE A 14 -17.61 -3.78 22.97
CA ILE A 14 -18.64 -3.55 21.93
C ILE A 14 -19.45 -4.82 21.70
N ASN A 15 -18.77 -5.97 21.67
CA ASN A 15 -19.39 -7.29 21.56
C ASN A 15 -18.40 -8.37 22.04
N THR A 16 -18.69 -9.65 21.75
CA THR A 16 -17.91 -10.80 22.21
C THR A 16 -16.47 -10.82 21.72
N ASN A 17 -16.15 -10.17 20.60
CA ASN A 17 -14.80 -10.17 20.02
C ASN A 17 -14.25 -8.78 19.70
N THR A 18 -14.95 -7.70 20.07
CA THR A 18 -14.54 -6.34 19.74
C THR A 18 -14.49 -5.48 21.00
N ILE A 19 -13.35 -4.84 21.21
CA ILE A 19 -13.19 -3.78 22.21
C ILE A 19 -12.89 -2.45 21.52
N GLU A 20 -13.38 -1.37 22.10
CA GLU A 20 -13.05 0.01 21.75
C GLU A 20 -12.11 0.56 22.82
N LEU A 21 -11.01 1.16 22.38
CA LEU A 21 -10.13 2.00 23.19
C LEU A 21 -10.38 3.46 22.79
N TYR A 22 -11.13 4.18 23.61
CA TYR A 22 -11.44 5.59 23.39
C TYR A 22 -10.43 6.48 24.11
N ASN A 23 -9.83 7.41 23.39
CA ASN A 23 -9.00 8.45 23.97
C ASN A 23 -9.79 9.77 24.07
N PRO A 24 -10.18 10.18 25.28
CA PRO A 24 -10.99 11.38 25.49
C PRO A 24 -10.25 12.69 25.22
N TYR A 25 -8.92 12.69 25.19
CA TYR A 25 -8.13 13.91 24.97
C TYR A 25 -8.10 14.37 23.51
N ASN A 26 -8.20 13.42 22.58
CA ASN A 26 -8.15 13.68 21.14
C ASN A 26 -9.37 13.12 20.39
N ASP A 27 -10.40 12.72 21.13
CA ASP A 27 -11.67 12.18 20.64
C ASP A 27 -11.52 11.01 19.65
N THR A 28 -10.46 10.21 19.80
CA THR A 28 -10.14 9.12 18.87
C THR A 28 -10.46 7.77 19.48
N SER A 29 -11.19 6.94 18.75
CA SER A 29 -11.47 5.54 19.11
C SER A 29 -10.69 4.56 18.24
N TYR A 30 -10.02 3.61 18.89
CA TYR A 30 -9.37 2.46 18.24
C TYR A 30 -10.19 1.20 18.50
N PHE A 31 -10.55 0.47 17.45
CA PHE A 31 -11.30 -0.78 17.57
C PHE A 31 -10.39 -1.98 17.37
N LEU A 32 -10.26 -2.82 18.39
CA LEU A 32 -9.56 -4.11 18.29
C LEU A 32 -10.59 -5.22 18.11
N ARG A 33 -10.55 -5.86 16.95
CA ARG A 33 -11.38 -7.02 16.61
C ARG A 33 -10.54 -8.28 16.70
N GLY A 34 -10.89 -9.15 17.63
CA GLY A 34 -10.28 -10.47 17.80
C GLY A 34 -10.88 -11.47 16.81
N TYR A 35 -10.01 -12.30 16.25
CA TYR A 35 -10.38 -13.41 15.37
C TYR A 35 -9.80 -14.72 15.90
N GLN A 36 -10.54 -15.80 15.71
CA GLN A 36 -9.98 -17.14 15.93
C GLN A 36 -9.02 -17.47 14.80
N ARG A 37 -7.76 -17.78 15.13
CA ARG A 37 -6.71 -18.08 14.14
C ARG A 37 -7.10 -19.19 13.17
N ALA A 38 -7.83 -20.19 13.63
CA ALA A 38 -8.21 -21.36 12.84
C ALA A 38 -9.16 -21.05 11.67
N THR A 39 -9.86 -19.91 11.70
CA THR A 39 -10.83 -19.51 10.68
C THR A 39 -10.55 -18.10 10.17
N PHE A 40 -9.34 -17.57 10.41
CA PHE A 40 -8.99 -16.23 10.01
C PHE A 40 -8.56 -16.21 8.55
N ASP A 41 -9.15 -15.29 7.80
CA ASP A 41 -8.83 -15.06 6.41
C ASP A 41 -7.65 -14.08 6.31
N TYR A 42 -6.45 -14.64 6.24
CA TYR A 42 -5.22 -13.85 6.11
C TYR A 42 -5.13 -13.18 4.74
N ASP A 43 -5.63 -13.84 3.70
CA ASP A 43 -5.63 -13.33 2.34
C ASP A 43 -6.54 -12.09 2.24
N TYR A 44 -7.72 -12.12 2.88
CA TYR A 44 -8.58 -10.95 2.99
C TYR A 44 -7.83 -9.72 3.48
N VAL A 45 -7.14 -9.84 4.61
CA VAL A 45 -6.43 -8.69 5.21
C VAL A 45 -5.27 -8.25 4.33
N PHE A 46 -4.54 -9.19 3.74
CA PHE A 46 -3.46 -8.87 2.81
C PHE A 46 -3.98 -8.06 1.61
N TYR A 47 -5.00 -8.56 0.92
CA TYR A 47 -5.57 -7.91 -0.25
C TYR A 47 -6.29 -6.60 0.08
N ASP A 48 -6.93 -6.47 1.26
CA ASP A 48 -7.49 -5.20 1.72
C ASP A 48 -6.41 -4.12 1.92
N ASN A 49 -5.17 -4.55 2.18
CA ASN A 49 -4.03 -3.67 2.47
C ASN A 49 -2.95 -3.71 1.37
N ILE A 50 -3.29 -4.17 0.16
CA ILE A 50 -2.33 -4.39 -0.94
C ILE A 50 -1.53 -3.14 -1.33
N HIS A 51 -2.06 -1.94 -1.08
CA HIS A 51 -1.33 -0.69 -1.29
C HIS A 51 0.01 -0.66 -0.55
N TYR A 52 0.05 -1.20 0.66
CA TYR A 52 1.24 -1.23 1.47
C TYR A 52 2.28 -2.20 0.92
N PHE A 53 1.82 -3.33 0.36
CA PHE A 53 2.68 -4.28 -0.31
C PHE A 53 3.39 -3.65 -1.52
N LEU A 54 2.67 -2.87 -2.34
CA LEU A 54 3.26 -2.15 -3.47
C LEU A 54 4.36 -1.15 -3.04
N GLN A 55 4.29 -0.64 -1.81
CA GLN A 55 5.21 0.34 -1.23
C GLN A 55 6.36 -0.28 -0.42
N GLU A 56 6.52 -1.61 -0.41
CA GLU A 56 7.55 -2.30 0.39
C GLU A 56 8.92 -2.34 -0.26
N TYR A 57 9.03 -1.91 -1.51
CA TYR A 57 10.26 -1.93 -2.29
C TYR A 57 10.63 -0.53 -2.79
N GLU A 58 11.93 -0.25 -2.84
CA GLU A 58 12.47 0.97 -3.45
C GLU A 58 12.13 1.03 -4.95
N ALA A 59 12.12 -0.11 -5.63
CA ALA A 59 11.64 -0.21 -7.00
C ALA A 59 11.03 -1.60 -7.28
N LEU A 60 10.15 -1.64 -8.26
CA LEU A 60 9.61 -2.83 -8.89
C LEU A 60 10.19 -2.89 -10.30
N GLU A 61 11.01 -3.89 -10.59
CA GLU A 61 11.71 -4.08 -11.85
C GLU A 61 10.95 -5.04 -12.76
N LYS A 62 10.69 -4.65 -14.00
CA LYS A 62 10.05 -5.51 -15.00
C LYS A 62 10.99 -6.67 -15.33
N VAL A 63 10.53 -7.89 -15.03
CA VAL A 63 11.28 -9.13 -15.29
C VAL A 63 10.67 -9.95 -16.42
N TYR A 64 9.46 -9.60 -16.84
CA TYR A 64 8.75 -10.31 -17.92
C TYR A 64 7.76 -9.39 -18.63
N THR A 65 7.64 -9.58 -19.95
CA THR A 65 6.56 -9.08 -20.80
C THR A 65 6.09 -10.25 -21.66
N SER A 66 4.77 -10.48 -21.73
CA SER A 66 4.22 -11.56 -22.54
C SER A 66 4.45 -11.33 -24.04
N PRO A 67 4.65 -12.40 -24.84
CA PRO A 67 4.71 -12.28 -26.30
C PRO A 67 3.33 -12.03 -26.94
N THR A 68 2.26 -12.13 -26.16
CA THR A 68 0.88 -11.85 -26.55
C THR A 68 0.48 -10.43 -26.15
N GLY A 69 -0.43 -9.84 -26.91
CA GLY A 69 -0.95 -8.49 -26.69
C GLY A 69 -0.46 -7.50 -27.75
N ASP A 70 -1.12 -6.35 -27.81
CA ASP A 70 -0.76 -5.27 -28.73
C ASP A 70 0.36 -4.39 -28.14
N ILE A 71 1.27 -3.95 -29.01
CA ILE A 71 2.36 -3.04 -28.63
C ILE A 71 1.75 -1.73 -28.11
N ASN A 72 2.25 -1.25 -26.98
CA ASN A 72 1.78 -0.02 -26.33
C ASN A 72 2.94 0.72 -25.63
N GLU A 73 2.71 1.98 -25.25
CA GLU A 73 3.77 2.83 -24.67
C GLU A 73 4.32 2.29 -23.36
N PHE A 74 3.51 1.61 -22.56
CA PHE A 74 3.92 1.00 -21.30
C PHE A 74 4.93 -0.14 -21.49
N ASP A 75 5.07 -0.70 -22.69
CA ASP A 75 6.12 -1.68 -23.01
C ASP A 75 7.52 -1.14 -22.76
N ASN A 76 7.71 0.18 -22.80
CA ASN A 76 8.99 0.84 -22.54
C ASN A 76 9.30 1.02 -21.05
N GLU A 77 8.30 0.93 -20.16
CA GLU A 77 8.49 1.12 -18.72
C GLU A 77 9.10 -0.12 -18.08
N ASN A 78 10.29 0.03 -17.49
CA ASN A 78 11.06 -1.06 -16.91
C ASN A 78 11.11 -1.03 -15.38
N TYR A 79 10.88 0.13 -14.77
CA TYR A 79 10.79 0.24 -13.32
C TYR A 79 9.56 1.02 -12.89
N LEU A 80 8.95 0.60 -11.78
CA LEU A 80 7.90 1.31 -11.07
C LEU A 80 8.31 1.55 -9.62
N GLN A 81 7.85 2.63 -9.01
CA GLN A 81 7.97 2.85 -7.58
C GLN A 81 6.66 3.42 -7.05
N PHE A 82 6.13 2.83 -5.98
CA PHE A 82 4.96 3.34 -5.27
C PHE A 82 5.41 4.04 -4.00
N LEU A 83 5.12 5.33 -3.89
CA LEU A 83 5.66 6.16 -2.82
C LEU A 83 4.73 6.12 -1.60
N ALA A 84 5.32 5.79 -0.45
CA ALA A 84 4.67 5.94 0.84
C ALA A 84 4.73 7.39 1.34
N GLY A 85 3.65 7.85 1.96
CA GLY A 85 3.54 9.20 2.55
C GLY A 85 2.98 10.26 1.59
N GLY A 86 2.80 11.50 2.05
CA GLY A 86 2.14 12.54 1.24
C GLY A 86 0.65 12.26 1.04
N ASN A 87 0.17 12.18 -0.21
CA ASN A 87 -1.19 11.71 -0.53
C ASN A 87 -1.28 10.16 -0.56
N ASP A 88 -0.14 9.47 -0.44
CA ASP A 88 -0.01 8.00 -0.42
C ASP A 88 -0.58 7.34 -1.69
N SER A 89 -0.60 8.09 -2.78
CA SER A 89 -1.14 7.71 -4.09
C SER A 89 -0.19 8.11 -5.21
N GLU A 90 1.06 8.48 -4.91
CA GLU A 90 2.05 8.84 -5.93
C GLU A 90 2.82 7.59 -6.39
N PHE A 91 3.06 7.50 -7.70
CA PHE A 91 3.95 6.51 -8.28
C PHE A 91 4.97 7.19 -9.19
N ARG A 92 6.05 6.47 -9.47
CA ARG A 92 7.03 6.83 -10.49
C ARG A 92 7.23 5.69 -11.46
N SER A 93 7.62 6.02 -12.68
CA SER A 93 8.00 5.05 -13.70
C SER A 93 9.31 5.46 -14.37
N SER A 94 10.02 4.48 -14.93
CA SER A 94 11.30 4.69 -15.61
C SER A 94 11.48 3.70 -16.75
N GLN A 95 12.06 4.18 -17.84
CA GLN A 95 12.46 3.43 -19.02
C GLN A 95 13.92 2.97 -18.96
N ASP A 96 14.65 3.27 -17.88
CA ASP A 96 16.02 2.80 -17.68
C ASP A 96 16.10 1.26 -17.78
N VAL A 97 17.27 0.72 -18.09
CA VAL A 97 17.49 -0.72 -18.23
C VAL A 97 18.69 -1.19 -17.44
N GLY A 98 18.54 -2.33 -16.75
CA GLY A 98 19.67 -3.02 -16.10
C GLY A 98 20.31 -2.22 -14.97
N VAL A 99 19.54 -1.41 -14.26
CA VAL A 99 20.04 -0.60 -13.14
C VAL A 99 20.31 -1.49 -11.93
N GLY A 100 21.58 -1.61 -11.54
CA GLY A 100 21.97 -2.51 -10.45
C GLY A 100 21.51 -2.06 -9.05
N ASN A 101 21.65 -0.77 -8.74
CA ASN A 101 21.21 -0.16 -7.47
C ASN A 101 19.95 0.69 -7.72
N PRO A 102 18.80 0.39 -7.07
CA PRO A 102 17.57 1.16 -7.20
C PRO A 102 17.73 2.68 -6.99
N ASP A 103 18.66 3.12 -6.14
CA ASP A 103 18.93 4.54 -5.91
C ASP A 103 19.40 5.31 -7.15
N ASN A 104 19.93 4.58 -8.14
CA ASN A 104 20.47 5.16 -9.37
C ASN A 104 19.45 5.19 -10.52
N ILE A 105 18.21 4.73 -10.29
CA ILE A 105 17.15 4.77 -11.31
C ILE A 105 16.78 6.23 -11.58
N TYR A 106 16.81 6.64 -12.85
CA TYR A 106 16.27 7.92 -13.28
C TYR A 106 14.77 7.78 -13.51
N TRP A 107 13.97 8.47 -12.69
CA TRP A 107 12.52 8.43 -12.79
C TRP A 107 12.03 9.39 -13.87
N ASP A 108 11.64 8.85 -15.02
CA ASP A 108 11.16 9.60 -16.18
C ASP A 108 9.82 10.29 -15.92
N TYR A 109 8.97 9.67 -15.10
CA TYR A 109 7.64 10.17 -14.81
C TYR A 109 7.25 10.02 -13.35
N THR A 110 6.41 10.94 -12.87
CA THR A 110 5.74 10.87 -11.56
C THR A 110 4.27 11.21 -11.75
N GLY A 111 3.38 10.34 -11.27
CA GLY A 111 1.94 10.51 -11.39
C GLY A 111 1.18 9.95 -10.20
N VAL A 112 -0.12 9.70 -10.40
CA VAL A 112 -1.02 9.22 -9.35
C VAL A 112 -1.51 7.81 -9.68
N TYR A 113 -1.45 6.90 -8.72
CA TYR A 113 -1.99 5.55 -8.83
C TYR A 113 -3.23 5.35 -7.96
N GLY A 114 -4.05 4.39 -8.37
CA GLY A 114 -5.20 3.91 -7.61
C GLY A 114 -5.26 2.39 -7.65
N VAL A 115 -5.65 1.78 -6.53
CA VAL A 115 -5.95 0.34 -6.49
C VAL A 115 -7.39 0.19 -6.05
N ASN A 116 -8.17 -0.59 -6.78
CA ASN A 116 -9.59 -0.80 -6.49
C ASN A 116 -9.92 -2.29 -6.41
N ASN A 117 -11.00 -2.60 -5.69
CA ASN A 117 -11.55 -3.94 -5.59
C ASN A 117 -12.38 -4.27 -6.83
N VAL A 118 -12.31 -5.51 -7.30
CA VAL A 118 -13.24 -6.03 -8.30
C VAL A 118 -14.48 -6.59 -7.59
N SER A 119 -15.66 -6.18 -8.03
CA SER A 119 -16.92 -6.67 -7.46
C SER A 119 -17.03 -8.18 -7.62
N GLY A 120 -17.34 -8.88 -6.53
CA GLY A 120 -17.45 -10.35 -6.52
C GLY A 120 -16.11 -11.11 -6.47
N ASN A 121 -14.96 -10.42 -6.59
CA ASN A 121 -13.65 -11.03 -6.40
C ASN A 121 -12.71 -10.10 -5.63
N MET A 122 -12.67 -10.27 -4.32
CA MET A 122 -11.86 -9.47 -3.41
C MET A 122 -10.34 -9.72 -3.50
N TYR A 123 -9.94 -10.83 -4.12
CA TYR A 123 -8.54 -11.21 -4.37
C TYR A 123 -8.03 -10.72 -5.74
N LEU A 124 -8.92 -10.18 -6.57
CA LEU A 124 -8.54 -9.49 -7.79
C LEU A 124 -8.62 -7.98 -7.57
N LYS A 125 -7.55 -7.29 -7.91
CA LYS A 125 -7.48 -5.84 -7.82
C LYS A 125 -7.32 -5.24 -9.20
N THR A 126 -7.77 -4.01 -9.36
CA THR A 126 -7.38 -3.19 -10.51
C THR A 126 -6.37 -2.15 -10.06
N LEU A 127 -5.36 -1.92 -10.89
CA LEU A 127 -4.38 -0.85 -10.72
C LEU A 127 -4.55 0.15 -11.87
N SER A 128 -4.76 1.41 -11.54
CA SER A 128 -4.73 2.51 -12.51
C SER A 128 -3.49 3.35 -12.30
N LEU A 129 -2.73 3.61 -13.36
CA LEU A 129 -1.60 4.53 -13.37
C LEU A 129 -1.98 5.76 -14.20
N ASN A 130 -2.18 6.91 -13.56
CA ASN A 130 -2.53 8.14 -14.23
C ASN A 130 -1.26 8.92 -14.60
N TYR A 131 -1.02 9.07 -15.90
CA TYR A 131 0.06 9.85 -16.49
C TYR A 131 -0.36 11.29 -16.87
N ASP A 132 -1.41 11.81 -16.22
CA ASP A 132 -2.00 13.13 -16.45
C ASP A 132 -2.33 13.39 -17.92
N TYR A 133 -1.62 14.33 -18.56
CA TYR A 133 -1.82 14.70 -19.96
C TYR A 133 -1.50 13.56 -20.93
N TYR A 134 -0.67 12.59 -20.52
CA TYR A 134 -0.26 11.46 -21.35
C TYR A 134 -1.25 10.28 -21.29
N GLY A 135 -2.31 10.39 -20.47
CA GLY A 135 -3.36 9.37 -20.38
C GLY A 135 -3.30 8.55 -19.11
N SER A 136 -3.93 7.37 -19.12
CA SER A 136 -3.94 6.47 -17.97
C SER A 136 -3.89 5.02 -18.43
N GLU A 137 -3.11 4.22 -17.71
CA GLU A 137 -2.97 2.79 -17.93
C GLU A 137 -3.81 2.02 -16.91
N PHE A 138 -4.46 0.94 -17.34
CA PHE A 138 -5.38 0.16 -16.51
C PHE A 138 -5.03 -1.32 -16.52
N PHE A 139 -4.70 -1.84 -15.34
CA PHE A 139 -4.26 -3.22 -15.15
C PHE A 139 -5.18 -3.99 -14.22
N GLU A 140 -5.29 -5.30 -14.45
CA GLU A 140 -5.58 -6.24 -13.38
C GLU A 140 -4.27 -6.56 -12.63
N LEU A 141 -4.30 -6.44 -11.31
CA LEU A 141 -3.17 -6.65 -10.41
C LEU A 141 -3.35 -7.98 -9.67
N SER A 142 -2.31 -8.80 -9.74
CA SER A 142 -2.18 -10.06 -9.00
C SER A 142 -0.82 -10.13 -8.32
N VAL A 143 -0.77 -10.82 -7.17
CA VAL A 143 0.45 -11.04 -6.39
C VAL A 143 0.82 -12.51 -6.54
N GLU A 144 2.01 -12.77 -7.10
CA GLU A 144 2.50 -14.13 -7.33
C GLU A 144 3.28 -14.66 -6.13
N ASN A 145 4.01 -13.77 -5.45
CA ASN A 145 4.70 -14.04 -4.18
C ASN A 145 5.10 -12.71 -3.50
N ASP A 146 5.81 -12.82 -2.37
CA ASP A 146 6.25 -11.69 -1.52
C ASP A 146 7.03 -10.59 -2.25
N ALA A 147 7.61 -10.88 -3.42
CA ALA A 147 8.41 -9.95 -4.20
C ALA A 147 8.04 -9.90 -5.68
N LEU A 148 6.91 -10.46 -6.10
CA LEU A 148 6.53 -10.52 -7.51
C LEU A 148 5.05 -10.18 -7.69
N ILE A 149 4.79 -9.16 -8.50
CA ILE A 149 3.45 -8.83 -8.98
C ILE A 149 3.33 -9.12 -10.46
N ARG A 150 2.11 -9.43 -10.88
CA ARG A 150 1.72 -9.53 -12.29
C ARG A 150 0.65 -8.50 -12.59
N LEU A 151 0.87 -7.76 -13.67
CA LEU A 151 -0.01 -6.71 -14.19
C LEU A 151 -0.51 -7.12 -15.57
N PHE A 152 -1.80 -7.36 -15.71
CA PHE A 152 -2.44 -7.62 -17.00
C PHE A 152 -3.04 -6.33 -17.55
N HIS A 153 -2.49 -5.83 -18.65
CA HIS A 153 -2.91 -4.58 -19.26
C HIS A 153 -4.20 -4.78 -20.06
N THR A 154 -5.29 -4.20 -19.57
CA THR A 154 -6.65 -4.49 -20.05
C THR A 154 -6.92 -4.06 -21.48
N ALA A 155 -6.26 -3.00 -21.96
CA ALA A 155 -6.45 -2.47 -23.32
C ALA A 155 -5.65 -3.26 -24.37
N SER A 156 -4.41 -3.62 -24.07
CA SER A 156 -3.52 -4.32 -25.02
C SER A 156 -3.62 -5.85 -24.94
N GLY A 157 -4.05 -6.40 -23.80
CA GLY A 157 -3.93 -7.83 -23.51
C GLY A 157 -2.52 -8.28 -23.15
N THR A 158 -1.57 -7.36 -22.97
CA THR A 158 -0.19 -7.67 -22.58
C THR A 158 -0.09 -7.91 -21.07
N THR A 159 0.67 -8.93 -20.66
CA THR A 159 0.97 -9.23 -19.26
C THR A 159 2.41 -8.86 -18.93
N TYR A 160 2.61 -8.16 -17.83
CA TYR A 160 3.92 -7.81 -17.30
C TYR A 160 4.11 -8.44 -15.92
N GLU A 161 5.34 -8.80 -15.58
CA GLU A 161 5.70 -9.16 -14.19
C GLU A 161 6.79 -8.23 -13.68
N PHE A 162 6.60 -7.77 -12.45
CA PHE A 162 7.53 -6.86 -11.78
C PHE A 162 8.01 -7.45 -10.46
N ALA A 163 9.33 -7.51 -10.30
CA ALA A 163 10.00 -8.03 -9.12
C ALA A 163 10.50 -6.90 -8.20
N GLY A 164 10.30 -7.06 -6.89
CA GLY A 164 10.73 -6.10 -5.87
C GLY A 164 12.25 -6.01 -5.75
N ARG A 165 12.76 -4.77 -5.68
CA ARG A 165 14.16 -4.41 -5.50
C ARG A 165 14.29 -3.44 -4.33
N GLY A 166 15.27 -3.66 -3.46
CA GLY A 166 15.51 -2.81 -2.30
C GLY A 166 14.36 -2.87 -1.29
N TYR A 167 14.18 -4.01 -0.61
CA TYR A 167 13.14 -4.15 0.41
C TYR A 167 13.33 -3.13 1.54
N ILE A 168 12.30 -2.34 1.80
CA ILE A 168 12.30 -1.26 2.78
C ILE A 168 12.01 -1.86 4.16
N GLN A 169 13.07 -2.13 4.93
CA GLN A 169 12.93 -2.70 6.25
C GLN A 169 12.63 -1.64 7.32
N TYR A 170 11.46 -1.73 7.94
CA TYR A 170 11.12 -0.95 9.13
C TYR A 170 11.59 -1.68 10.40
N MET A 171 12.84 -1.45 10.81
CA MET A 171 13.29 -1.89 12.14
C MET A 171 12.80 -0.93 13.22
N LYS A 172 12.24 -1.46 14.30
CA LYS A 172 12.14 -0.70 15.56
C LYS A 172 13.56 -0.60 16.13
N THR A 173 14.19 0.56 16.04
CA THR A 173 15.50 0.79 16.66
C THR A 173 15.34 0.72 18.18
N ALA A 174 16.18 -0.10 18.84
CA ALA A 174 16.24 -0.19 20.30
C ALA A 174 16.78 1.09 20.96
N GLU A 175 17.43 1.94 20.16
CA GLU A 175 18.03 3.21 20.58
C GLU A 175 17.33 4.34 19.85
N GLY A 176 16.72 5.26 20.62
CA GLY A 176 15.87 6.37 20.15
C GLY A 176 16.56 7.45 19.31
N LYS A 177 17.48 7.10 18.41
CA LYS A 177 17.90 7.98 17.33
C LYS A 177 16.74 8.12 16.34
N LYS A 178 16.04 9.24 16.44
CA LYS A 178 15.18 9.77 15.38
C LYS A 178 16.07 10.11 14.18
N THR A 179 16.34 9.15 13.31
CA THR A 179 16.42 9.47 11.89
C THR A 179 15.07 10.02 11.46
N GLU A 180 15.09 10.91 10.46
CA GLU A 180 13.96 11.70 9.94
C GLU A 180 12.57 11.12 10.21
N SER A 181 11.63 11.97 10.61
CA SER A 181 10.23 11.62 10.88
C SER A 181 9.77 10.53 9.92
N PRO A 182 9.47 9.30 10.40
CA PRO A 182 9.18 8.20 9.50
C PRO A 182 8.01 8.60 8.62
N LYS A 183 8.14 8.43 7.29
CA LYS A 183 7.02 8.62 6.36
C LYS A 183 5.94 7.63 6.77
N MET A 184 4.93 8.13 7.49
CA MET A 184 3.82 7.31 7.95
C MET A 184 2.89 7.03 6.78
N ARG A 185 2.61 5.74 6.55
CA ARG A 185 1.56 5.28 5.64
C ARG A 185 0.22 5.81 6.12
N LYS A 186 -0.64 6.25 5.20
CA LYS A 186 -1.95 6.78 5.57
C LYS A 186 -2.96 5.66 5.65
N PHE A 187 -3.82 5.71 6.67
CA PHE A 187 -5.01 4.87 6.70
C PHE A 187 -5.91 5.21 5.51
N LYS A 188 -6.16 4.23 4.64
CA LYS A 188 -6.93 4.38 3.39
C LYS A 188 -8.43 4.11 3.53
N ASN A 189 -8.85 3.43 4.60
CA ASN A 189 -10.27 3.10 4.80
C ASN A 189 -11.07 4.31 5.32
N GLU A 190 -12.40 4.26 5.13
CA GLU A 190 -13.30 5.31 5.58
C GLU A 190 -13.22 5.50 7.10
N ARG A 191 -13.00 6.75 7.52
CA ARG A 191 -13.12 7.13 8.93
C ARG A 191 -14.59 7.25 9.27
N LYS A 192 -14.98 6.71 10.42
CA LYS A 192 -16.32 6.86 10.98
C LYS A 192 -16.28 7.91 12.08
N GLU A 193 -17.32 8.72 12.13
CA GLU A 193 -17.51 9.68 13.22
C GLU A 193 -17.57 8.92 14.56
N ASN A 194 -16.94 9.49 15.58
CA ASN A 194 -16.95 8.90 16.90
C ASN A 194 -18.27 9.27 17.60
N PRO A 195 -19.15 8.30 17.93
CA PRO A 195 -20.41 8.59 18.61
C PRO A 195 -20.23 8.83 20.11
N ARG A 196 -19.00 8.77 20.63
CA ARG A 196 -18.70 8.94 22.06
C ARG A 196 -18.62 10.42 22.42
N GLU A 197 -19.10 10.74 23.60
CA GLU A 197 -18.86 12.03 24.25
C GLU A 197 -17.86 11.84 25.39
N ASN A 198 -16.91 12.77 25.53
CA ASN A 198 -15.94 12.74 26.62
C ASN A 198 -16.65 12.98 27.97
N THR A 199 -16.63 11.97 28.85
CA THR A 199 -17.20 12.05 30.19
C THR A 199 -16.18 12.34 31.29
N ARG A 200 -14.89 12.50 30.95
CA ARG A 200 -13.83 12.80 31.91
C ARG A 200 -13.80 14.30 32.20
N VAL A 201 -13.88 14.64 33.48
CA VAL A 201 -13.84 16.01 34.02
C VAL A 201 -12.42 16.45 34.30
#